data_AF-R1GMH8-F1
#
_entry.id   AF-R1GMH8-F1
#
_cell.length_a   1.000
_cell.length_b   1.000
_cell.length_c   1.000
_cell.angle_alpha   90.00
_cell.angle_beta   90.00
_cell.angle_gamma   90.00
#
_symmetry.space_group_name_H-M   'P 1'
#
loop_
_entity.id
_entity.type
_entity.pdbx_description
1 polymer ?
#
loop_
_entity_poly.entity_id
_entity_poly.type
_entity_poly.pdbx_seq_one_letter_code
_entity_poly.pdbx_strand_id
1 'polypeptide(L)'
;MEREEHCGGRRVEKGDLRTLPFVIATPLELAAVQALKWKDGVDEDGMVKAYAERLVANLKLYGLEDPTTASAKGSAGPEGLLSELSDEEVAEEIKSLKEPSRYEHVNEAGHKIRRLVSVWRGLTLAQRVLGAQMPGGDVETYRTATKLREDIEAAVKTIKENLQDGQSVKDHPTVKLWEDVKNEK
;
A
#
# COMPACT_ATOMS: atom_id res chain seq x y z
N MET A 1 5.51 -16.65 10.38
CA MET A 1 4.19 -16.01 10.14
C MET A 1 3.32 -16.76 9.14
N GLU A 2 3.88 -17.61 8.26
CA GLU A 2 3.09 -18.19 7.15
C GLU A 2 2.90 -19.71 7.19
N ARG A 3 3.67 -20.41 8.02
CA ARG A 3 3.37 -21.82 8.31
C ARG A 3 2.11 -21.87 9.17
N GLU A 4 1.31 -22.91 8.94
CA GLU A 4 0.05 -23.17 9.64
C GLU A 4 0.19 -23.06 11.17
N GLU A 5 1.35 -23.48 11.69
CA GLU A 5 1.77 -23.45 13.09
C GLU A 5 1.87 -22.03 13.69
N HIS A 6 2.20 -21.02 12.88
CA HIS A 6 2.49 -19.67 13.37
C HIS A 6 1.25 -18.75 13.41
N CYS A 7 0.09 -19.23 12.96
CA CYS A 7 -1.17 -18.46 12.97
C CYS A 7 -2.37 -19.30 13.44
N GLY A 8 -2.12 -20.24 14.35
CA GLY A 8 -3.17 -21.04 14.98
C GLY A 8 -3.98 -21.91 14.00
N GLY A 9 -3.37 -22.33 12.89
CA GLY A 9 -4.02 -23.17 11.88
C GLY A 9 -5.07 -22.47 11.01
N ARG A 10 -5.24 -21.15 11.11
CA ARG A 10 -6.25 -20.45 10.31
C ARG A 10 -5.75 -20.20 8.89
N ARG A 11 -6.59 -20.58 7.93
CA ARG A 11 -6.42 -20.19 6.52
C ARG A 11 -6.50 -18.66 6.40
N VAL A 12 -5.78 -18.15 5.41
CA VAL A 12 -5.78 -16.73 5.06
C VAL A 12 -7.10 -16.42 4.37
N GLU A 13 -7.86 -15.45 4.90
CA GLU A 13 -9.17 -15.05 4.39
C GLU A 13 -9.14 -13.62 3.83
N LYS A 14 -10.19 -13.23 3.09
CA LYS A 14 -10.34 -11.85 2.62
C LYS A 14 -10.48 -10.92 3.83
N GLY A 15 -9.65 -9.87 3.88
CA GLY A 15 -9.59 -8.94 5.01
C GLY A 15 -8.56 -9.31 6.08
N ASP A 16 -7.80 -10.39 5.89
CA ASP A 16 -6.66 -10.71 6.74
C ASP A 16 -5.56 -9.64 6.57
N LEU A 17 -5.06 -9.09 7.69
CA LEU A 17 -4.02 -8.05 7.63
C LEU A 17 -2.72 -8.56 6.97
N ARG A 18 -2.49 -9.88 6.97
CA ARG A 18 -1.33 -10.52 6.32
C ARG A 18 -1.38 -10.48 4.79
N THR A 19 -2.57 -10.32 4.20
CA THR A 19 -2.72 -10.20 2.73
C THR A 19 -2.55 -8.77 2.25
N LEU A 20 -2.44 -7.80 3.16
CA LEU A 20 -2.31 -6.40 2.78
C LEU A 20 -1.03 -6.21 1.95
N PRO A 21 -1.11 -5.55 0.78
CA PRO A 21 0.04 -5.40 -0.11
C PRO A 21 1.28 -4.82 0.58
N PHE A 22 1.12 -3.83 1.46
CA PHE A 22 2.26 -3.24 2.17
C PHE A 22 2.91 -4.20 3.17
N VAL A 23 2.15 -5.12 3.77
CA VAL A 23 2.66 -6.11 4.72
C VAL A 23 3.52 -7.15 4.01
N ILE A 24 3.17 -7.50 2.77
CA ILE A 24 3.95 -8.40 1.91
C ILE A 24 5.12 -7.65 1.26
N ALA A 25 4.95 -6.37 0.94
CA ALA A 25 5.98 -5.57 0.29
C ALA A 25 7.19 -5.32 1.18
N THR A 26 7.02 -5.14 2.50
CA THR A 26 8.15 -4.93 3.41
C THR A 26 9.16 -6.10 3.42
N PRO A 27 8.76 -7.37 3.62
CA PRO A 27 9.70 -8.49 3.52
C PRO A 27 10.24 -8.69 2.10
N LEU A 28 9.46 -8.38 1.05
CA LEU A 28 9.96 -8.39 -0.34
C LEU A 28 11.10 -7.39 -0.52
N GLU A 29 10.91 -6.16 -0.06
CA GLU A 29 11.89 -5.09 -0.12
C GLU A 29 13.18 -5.49 0.60
N LEU A 30 13.07 -6.02 1.83
CA LEU A 30 14.22 -6.48 2.60
C LEU A 30 14.96 -7.63 1.90
N ALA A 31 14.23 -8.62 1.39
CA ALA A 31 14.82 -9.74 0.65
C ALA A 31 15.54 -9.26 -0.62
N ALA A 32 14.93 -8.34 -1.37
CA ALA A 32 15.53 -7.80 -2.58
C ALA A 32 16.77 -6.94 -2.29
N VAL A 33 16.74 -6.09 -1.24
CA VAL A 33 17.94 -5.35 -0.79
C VAL A 33 19.05 -6.31 -0.38
N GLN A 34 18.71 -7.39 0.33
CA GLN A 34 19.69 -8.39 0.75
C GLN A 34 20.34 -9.07 -0.46
N ALA A 35 19.55 -9.47 -1.46
CA ALA A 35 20.06 -10.07 -2.69
C ALA A 35 20.96 -9.10 -3.46
N LEU A 36 20.55 -7.85 -3.64
CA LEU A 36 21.35 -6.83 -4.34
C LEU A 36 22.65 -6.49 -3.62
N LYS A 37 22.65 -6.48 -2.28
CA LYS A 37 23.82 -6.06 -1.49
C LYS A 37 24.83 -7.19 -1.24
N TRP A 38 24.35 -8.42 -1.08
CA TRP A 38 25.18 -9.53 -0.58
C TRP A 38 25.22 -10.76 -1.47
N LYS A 39 24.32 -10.87 -2.45
CA LYS A 39 24.21 -12.04 -3.34
C LYS A 39 24.35 -11.65 -4.82
N ASP A 40 25.05 -10.55 -5.10
CA ASP A 40 25.29 -10.04 -6.46
C ASP A 40 24.00 -9.87 -7.31
N GLY A 41 22.87 -9.58 -6.67
CA GLY A 41 21.57 -9.44 -7.32
C GLY A 41 20.90 -10.76 -7.71
N VAL A 42 21.33 -11.89 -7.15
CA VAL A 42 20.76 -13.22 -7.41
C VAL A 42 19.84 -13.67 -6.27
N ASP A 43 18.65 -14.15 -6.62
CA ASP A 43 17.68 -14.73 -5.68
C ASP A 43 17.98 -16.22 -5.39
N GLU A 44 19.09 -16.49 -4.70
CA GLU A 44 19.57 -17.87 -4.43
C GLU A 44 18.58 -18.72 -3.61
N ASP A 45 17.87 -18.10 -2.67
CA ASP A 45 16.92 -18.73 -1.75
C ASP A 45 15.47 -18.71 -2.28
N GLY A 46 15.22 -18.09 -3.44
CA GLY A 46 13.91 -18.00 -4.06
C GLY A 46 12.91 -17.12 -3.28
N MET A 47 13.39 -16.37 -2.28
CA MET A 47 12.55 -15.58 -1.37
C MET A 47 12.01 -14.35 -2.07
N VAL A 48 12.81 -13.71 -2.92
CA VAL A 48 12.37 -12.53 -3.68
C VAL A 48 11.24 -12.93 -4.63
N LYS A 49 11.42 -14.04 -5.36
CA LYS A 49 10.39 -14.59 -6.24
C LYS A 49 9.11 -14.97 -5.49
N ALA A 50 9.23 -15.70 -4.38
CA ALA A 50 8.07 -16.13 -3.60
C ALA A 50 7.23 -14.95 -3.07
N TYR A 51 7.89 -13.91 -2.53
CA TYR A 51 7.19 -12.71 -2.08
C TYR A 51 6.63 -11.87 -3.23
N ALA A 52 7.36 -11.76 -4.34
CA ALA A 52 6.89 -11.06 -5.53
C ALA A 52 5.63 -11.72 -6.11
N GLU A 53 5.61 -13.04 -6.24
CA GLU A 53 4.46 -13.80 -6.72
C GLU A 53 3.25 -13.55 -5.84
N ARG A 54 3.46 -13.61 -4.52
CA ARG A 54 2.40 -13.35 -3.56
C ARG A 54 1.90 -11.91 -3.63
N LEU A 55 2.79 -10.92 -3.73
CA LEU A 55 2.39 -9.52 -3.83
C LEU A 55 1.57 -9.27 -5.09
N VAL A 56 2.02 -9.76 -6.25
CA VAL A 56 1.30 -9.62 -7.51
C VAL A 56 -0.06 -10.33 -7.45
N ALA A 57 -0.14 -11.53 -6.87
CA ALA A 57 -1.41 -12.23 -6.67
C ALA A 57 -2.36 -11.44 -5.76
N ASN A 58 -1.87 -10.88 -4.66
CA ASN A 58 -2.69 -10.09 -3.73
C ASN A 58 -3.16 -8.78 -4.37
N LEU A 59 -2.30 -8.10 -5.12
CA LEU A 59 -2.69 -6.89 -5.86
C LEU A 59 -3.78 -7.19 -6.91
N LYS A 60 -3.79 -8.39 -7.51
CA LYS A 60 -4.87 -8.80 -8.44
C LYS A 60 -6.18 -9.11 -7.71
N LEU A 61 -6.11 -9.78 -6.56
CA LEU A 61 -7.29 -10.24 -5.83
C LEU A 61 -7.97 -9.14 -5.01
N TYR A 62 -7.17 -8.31 -4.35
CA TYR A 62 -7.64 -7.32 -3.36
C TYR A 62 -7.32 -5.88 -3.78
N GLY A 63 -6.51 -5.66 -4.83
CA GLY A 63 -6.09 -4.32 -5.20
C GLY A 63 -5.21 -3.65 -4.14
N LEU A 64 -5.17 -2.32 -4.16
CA LEU A 64 -4.52 -1.50 -3.13
C LEU A 64 -5.52 -1.12 -2.05
N GLU A 65 -6.22 -2.14 -1.51
CA GLU A 65 -7.19 -1.93 -0.45
C GLU A 65 -6.55 -1.24 0.76
N ASP A 66 -7.24 -0.23 1.25
CA ASP A 66 -6.82 0.61 2.35
C ASP A 66 -7.49 0.09 3.64
N PRO A 67 -6.77 -0.36 4.67
CA PRO A 67 -7.40 -0.86 5.88
C PRO A 67 -8.29 0.18 6.58
N THR A 68 -8.10 1.48 6.32
CA THR A 68 -9.00 2.53 6.83
C THR A 68 -10.36 2.52 6.14
N THR A 69 -10.43 2.17 4.85
CA THR A 69 -11.71 1.98 4.15
C THR A 69 -12.31 0.59 4.41
N ALA A 70 -11.48 -0.40 4.74
CA ALA A 70 -11.97 -1.70 5.22
C ALA A 70 -12.57 -1.63 6.63
N SER A 71 -12.13 -0.71 7.49
CA SER A 71 -12.82 -0.46 8.77
C SER A 71 -14.20 0.16 8.57
N ALA A 72 -14.47 0.80 7.43
CA ALA A 72 -15.81 1.20 7.03
C ALA A 72 -16.62 0.05 6.39
N LYS A 73 -16.06 -1.14 6.19
CA LYS A 73 -16.73 -2.31 5.59
C LYS A 73 -16.71 -3.59 6.44
N GLY A 74 -15.85 -3.69 7.45
CA GLY A 74 -15.66 -4.89 8.27
C GLY A 74 -16.07 -4.76 9.75
N SER A 75 -16.26 -3.54 10.24
CA SER A 75 -17.04 -3.29 11.46
C SER A 75 -18.27 -2.51 11.02
N ALA A 76 -19.41 -3.19 10.87
CA ALA A 76 -20.72 -2.56 10.70
C ALA A 76 -20.63 -1.23 9.94
N GLY A 77 -20.17 -1.30 8.69
CA GLY A 77 -20.12 -0.12 7.84
C GLY A 77 -21.51 0.50 7.80
N PRO A 78 -21.64 1.84 7.68
CA PRO A 78 -22.95 2.44 7.49
C PRO A 78 -23.66 1.77 6.30
N GLU A 79 -22.98 1.24 5.27
CA GLU A 79 -23.63 0.47 4.19
C GLU A 79 -24.42 -0.79 4.64
N GLY A 80 -24.07 -1.40 5.78
CA GLY A 80 -24.80 -2.54 6.36
C GLY A 80 -25.90 -2.15 7.35
N LEU A 81 -25.78 -0.99 8.00
CA LEU A 81 -26.81 -0.42 8.89
C LEU A 81 -27.82 0.47 8.14
N LEU A 82 -27.41 1.08 7.03
CA LEU A 82 -28.21 1.93 6.15
C LEU A 82 -29.11 1.12 5.22
N SER A 83 -28.90 -0.20 5.13
CA SER A 83 -29.82 -1.09 4.41
C SER A 83 -31.20 -1.19 5.08
N GLU A 84 -31.32 -0.80 6.36
CA GLU A 84 -32.56 -0.79 7.12
C GLU A 84 -33.07 0.64 7.41
N LEU A 85 -32.31 1.67 7.02
CA LEU A 85 -32.65 3.07 7.24
C LEU A 85 -33.35 3.64 6.01
N SER A 86 -34.34 4.49 6.25
CA SER A 86 -35.04 5.22 5.19
C SER A 86 -34.09 6.18 4.46
N ASP A 87 -34.41 6.53 3.21
CA ASP A 87 -33.62 7.48 2.41
C ASP A 87 -33.44 8.84 3.13
N GLU A 88 -34.37 9.21 4.02
CA GLU A 88 -34.28 10.40 4.86
C GLU A 88 -33.26 10.27 6.01
N GLU A 89 -33.17 9.11 6.66
CA GLU A 89 -32.20 8.83 7.72
C GLU A 89 -30.78 8.75 7.17
N VAL A 90 -30.61 8.17 5.97
CA VAL A 90 -29.34 8.16 5.24
C VAL A 90 -28.87 9.57 4.92
N ALA A 91 -29.78 10.45 4.51
CA ALA A 91 -29.48 11.85 4.17
C ALA A 91 -29.13 12.70 5.41
N GLU A 92 -29.77 12.46 6.55
CA GLU A 92 -29.44 13.07 7.85
C GLU A 92 -28.06 12.61 8.35
N GLU A 93 -27.75 11.31 8.25
CA GLU A 93 -26.48 10.76 8.72
C GLU A 93 -25.31 11.21 7.84
N ILE A 94 -25.49 11.27 6.51
CA ILE A 94 -24.51 11.86 5.59
C ILE A 94 -24.32 13.36 5.86
N LYS A 95 -25.37 14.12 6.19
CA LYS A 95 -25.24 15.52 6.60
C LYS A 95 -24.52 15.69 7.94
N SER A 96 -24.55 14.69 8.81
CA SER A 96 -23.88 14.70 10.11
C SER A 96 -22.39 14.36 10.03
N LEU A 97 -21.93 13.77 8.91
CA LEU A 97 -20.51 13.48 8.68
C LEU A 97 -19.76 14.80 8.49
N LYS A 98 -19.08 15.20 9.56
CA LYS A 98 -18.19 16.36 9.58
C LYS A 98 -17.14 16.21 8.48
N GLU A 99 -17.02 17.23 7.62
CA GLU A 99 -15.96 17.26 6.61
C GLU A 99 -14.59 17.05 7.28
N PRO A 100 -13.73 16.18 6.70
CA PRO A 100 -12.43 15.92 7.26
C PRO A 100 -11.65 17.22 7.38
N SER A 101 -11.07 17.41 8.56
CA SER A 101 -10.20 18.54 8.80
C SER A 101 -8.98 18.49 7.87
N ARG A 102 -8.42 19.66 7.60
CA ARG A 102 -7.16 19.79 6.86
C ARG A 102 -6.04 18.91 7.42
N TYR A 103 -5.98 18.75 8.75
CA TYR A 103 -5.03 17.87 9.41
C TYR A 103 -5.29 16.39 9.08
N GLU A 104 -6.55 15.96 9.03
CA GLU A 104 -6.94 14.60 8.66
C GLU A 104 -6.56 14.30 7.21
N HIS A 105 -6.76 15.24 6.28
CA HIS A 105 -6.30 15.08 4.90
C HIS A 105 -4.78 14.90 4.78
N VAL A 106 -4.00 15.71 5.50
CA VAL A 106 -2.53 15.56 5.52
C VAL A 106 -2.12 14.22 6.12
N ASN A 107 -2.77 13.82 7.21
CA ASN A 107 -2.45 12.57 7.89
C ASN A 107 -2.80 11.35 7.02
N GLU A 108 -3.99 11.32 6.42
CA GLU A 108 -4.44 10.26 5.52
C GLU A 108 -3.53 10.15 4.30
N ALA A 109 -3.20 11.27 3.65
CA ALA A 109 -2.25 11.30 2.56
C ALA A 109 -0.85 10.79 3.00
N GLY A 110 -0.39 11.17 4.20
CA GLY A 110 0.85 10.67 4.78
C GLY A 110 0.83 9.16 5.03
N HIS A 111 -0.27 8.60 5.53
CA HIS A 111 -0.45 7.15 5.67
C HIS A 111 -0.47 6.44 4.31
N LYS A 112 -1.15 7.02 3.31
CA LYS A 112 -1.18 6.50 1.94
C LYS A 112 0.23 6.43 1.36
N ILE A 113 1.02 7.50 1.42
CA ILE A 113 2.40 7.50 0.92
C ILE A 113 3.24 6.40 1.61
N ARG A 114 3.24 6.31 2.95
CA ARG A 114 4.05 5.29 3.67
C ARG A 114 3.78 3.86 3.19
N ARG A 115 2.51 3.55 2.92
CA ARG A 115 2.10 2.21 2.45
C ARG A 115 2.48 1.97 1.01
N LEU A 116 2.16 2.91 0.12
CA LEU A 116 2.41 2.77 -1.31
C LEU A 116 3.89 2.78 -1.65
N VAL A 117 4.71 3.56 -0.93
CA VAL A 117 6.17 3.62 -1.14
C VAL A 117 6.82 2.25 -0.93
N SER A 118 6.41 1.53 0.11
CA SER A 118 6.94 0.18 0.39
C SER A 118 6.58 -0.79 -0.74
N VAL A 119 5.33 -0.76 -1.22
CA VAL A 119 4.86 -1.60 -2.34
C VAL A 119 5.61 -1.28 -3.63
N TRP A 120 5.73 0.00 -3.95
CA TRP A 120 6.43 0.47 -5.14
C TRP A 120 7.90 0.06 -5.10
N ARG A 121 8.62 0.38 -4.01
CA ARG A 121 10.05 0.08 -3.87
C ARG A 121 10.31 -1.42 -3.88
N GLY A 122 9.49 -2.20 -3.17
CA GLY A 122 9.57 -3.66 -3.18
C GLY A 122 9.47 -4.25 -4.59
N LEU A 123 8.51 -3.79 -5.39
CA LEU A 123 8.37 -4.24 -6.79
C LEU A 123 9.55 -3.80 -7.67
N THR A 124 10.02 -2.56 -7.54
CA THR A 124 11.16 -2.05 -8.32
C THR A 124 12.45 -2.80 -8.01
N LEU A 125 12.71 -3.09 -6.73
CA LEU A 125 13.89 -3.87 -6.33
C LEU A 125 13.78 -5.33 -6.75
N ALA A 126 12.60 -5.95 -6.58
CA ALA A 126 12.36 -7.31 -7.03
C ALA A 126 12.58 -7.46 -8.54
N GLN A 127 12.17 -6.46 -9.32
CA GLN A 127 12.41 -6.42 -10.75
C GLN A 127 13.91 -6.36 -11.11
N ARG A 128 14.72 -5.62 -10.34
CA ARG A 128 16.18 -5.58 -10.54
C ARG A 128 16.84 -6.93 -10.28
N VAL A 129 16.35 -7.67 -9.30
CA VAL A 129 16.87 -9.00 -8.92
C VAL A 129 16.39 -10.09 -9.89
N LEU A 130 15.09 -10.13 -10.19
CA LEU A 130 14.48 -11.22 -10.95
C LEU A 130 14.55 -11.00 -12.47
N GLY A 131 14.62 -9.76 -12.94
CA GLY A 131 14.57 -9.41 -14.35
C GLY A 131 13.40 -10.11 -15.07
N ALA A 132 13.71 -10.89 -16.10
CA ALA A 132 12.72 -11.64 -16.89
C ALA A 132 11.95 -12.71 -16.08
N GLN A 133 12.41 -13.08 -14.89
CA GLN A 133 11.72 -14.03 -14.01
C GLN A 133 10.65 -13.36 -13.13
N MET A 134 10.44 -12.05 -13.26
CA MET A 134 9.46 -11.30 -12.48
C MET A 134 8.02 -11.80 -12.73
N PRO A 135 7.26 -12.16 -11.69
CA PRO A 135 5.89 -12.63 -11.82
C PRO A 135 4.94 -11.54 -12.34
N GLY A 136 3.92 -11.94 -13.10
CA GLY A 136 3.00 -11.01 -13.79
C GLY A 136 3.53 -10.52 -15.14
N GLY A 137 4.77 -10.87 -15.50
CA GLY A 137 5.44 -10.37 -16.69
C GLY A 137 5.84 -8.91 -16.54
N ASP A 138 6.83 -8.50 -17.32
CA ASP A 138 7.40 -7.15 -17.24
C ASP A 138 6.32 -6.08 -17.41
N VAL A 139 5.45 -6.22 -18.41
CA VAL A 139 4.46 -5.18 -18.78
C VAL A 139 3.43 -4.90 -17.69
N GLU A 140 2.88 -5.94 -17.05
CA GLU A 140 1.86 -5.76 -16.00
C GLU A 140 2.48 -5.17 -14.74
N THR A 141 3.66 -5.67 -14.35
CA THR A 141 4.41 -5.16 -13.21
C THR A 141 4.79 -3.69 -13.40
N TYR A 142 5.27 -3.32 -14.58
CA TYR A 142 5.58 -1.92 -14.92
C TYR A 142 4.33 -1.03 -14.85
N ARG A 143 3.19 -1.48 -15.37
CA ARG A 143 1.93 -0.72 -15.27
C ARG A 143 1.52 -0.50 -13.82
N THR A 144 1.59 -1.53 -13.00
CA THR A 144 1.28 -1.44 -11.56
C THR A 144 2.25 -0.50 -10.85
N ALA A 145 3.56 -0.59 -11.11
CA ALA A 145 4.55 0.30 -10.52
C ALA A 145 4.35 1.77 -10.95
N THR A 146 4.01 2.02 -12.22
CA THR A 146 3.69 3.37 -12.70
C THR A 146 2.44 3.93 -12.01
N LYS A 147 1.36 3.14 -11.92
CA LYS A 147 0.14 3.56 -11.21
C LYS A 147 0.41 3.87 -9.74
N LEU A 148 1.19 3.03 -9.05
CA LEU A 148 1.59 3.26 -7.67
C LEU A 148 2.32 4.58 -7.50
N ARG A 149 3.23 4.90 -8.43
CA ARG A 149 3.95 6.17 -8.44
C ARG A 149 3.00 7.36 -8.62
N GLU A 150 2.07 7.27 -9.56
CA GLU A 150 1.05 8.31 -9.77
C GLU A 150 0.18 8.51 -8.52
N ASP A 151 -0.23 7.43 -7.86
CA ASP A 151 -1.01 7.47 -6.62
C ASP A 151 -0.23 8.12 -5.46
N ILE A 152 1.09 7.88 -5.37
CA ILE A 152 1.97 8.53 -4.39
C ILE A 152 2.09 10.03 -4.71
N GLU A 153 2.34 10.38 -5.97
CA GLU A 153 2.46 11.78 -6.41
C GLU A 153 1.15 12.56 -6.19
N ALA A 154 -0.01 11.92 -6.37
CA ALA A 154 -1.31 12.48 -6.03
C ALA A 154 -1.45 12.72 -4.51
N ALA A 155 -1.00 11.79 -3.67
CA ALA A 155 -1.03 11.98 -2.21
C ALA A 155 -0.07 13.09 -1.75
N VAL A 156 1.10 13.23 -2.38
CA VAL A 156 2.02 14.35 -2.14
C VAL A 156 1.35 15.69 -2.50
N LYS A 157 0.60 15.73 -3.60
CA LYS A 157 -0.19 16.90 -3.99
C LYS A 157 -1.25 17.24 -2.94
N THR A 158 -1.96 16.25 -2.40
CA THR A 158 -2.92 16.46 -1.30
C THR A 158 -2.24 17.08 -0.07
N ILE A 159 -1.06 16.60 0.33
CA ILE A 159 -0.29 17.22 1.42
C ILE A 159 0.00 18.68 1.08
N LYS A 160 0.51 18.96 -0.12
CA LYS A 160 0.85 20.32 -0.58
C LYS A 160 -0.32 21.29 -0.50
N GLU A 161 -1.49 20.88 -0.93
CA GLU A 161 -2.70 21.72 -0.93
C GLU A 161 -3.23 21.96 0.50
N ASN A 162 -2.83 21.12 1.46
CA ASN A 162 -3.27 21.15 2.85
C ASN A 162 -2.16 21.55 3.83
N LEU A 163 -1.07 22.20 3.41
CA LEU A 163 -0.04 22.78 4.31
C LEU A 163 -0.34 24.24 4.69
N GLN A 164 0.16 24.67 5.87
CA GLN A 164 -0.10 26.03 6.38
C GLN A 164 0.83 27.00 5.67
N ASP A 165 0.44 28.28 5.62
CA ASP A 165 1.33 29.32 5.12
C ASP A 165 2.66 29.30 5.88
N GLY A 166 3.77 29.23 5.15
CA GLY A 166 5.11 29.10 5.70
C GLY A 166 5.60 27.65 5.91
N GLN A 167 4.76 26.63 5.76
CA GLN A 167 5.19 25.23 5.76
C GLN A 167 5.61 24.77 4.35
N SER A 168 6.79 24.13 4.27
CA SER A 168 7.30 23.56 3.03
C SER A 168 6.95 22.08 2.93
N VAL A 169 6.44 21.68 1.77
CA VAL A 169 6.20 20.26 1.42
C VAL A 169 7.47 19.43 1.52
N LYS A 170 8.62 20.03 1.19
CA LYS A 170 9.92 19.35 1.18
C LYS A 170 10.39 18.96 2.58
N ASP A 171 9.91 19.67 3.59
CA ASP A 171 10.26 19.41 4.99
C ASP A 171 9.33 18.37 5.62
N HIS A 172 8.25 17.97 4.93
CA HIS A 172 7.35 16.94 5.42
C HIS A 172 8.04 15.56 5.42
N PRO A 173 8.17 14.86 6.57
CA PRO A 173 8.99 13.64 6.68
C PRO A 173 8.64 12.56 5.66
N THR A 174 7.35 12.36 5.42
CA THR A 174 6.86 11.35 4.48
C THR A 174 7.15 11.70 3.02
N VAL A 175 7.14 12.99 2.67
CA VAL A 175 7.44 13.43 1.30
C VAL A 175 8.95 13.32 1.06
N LYS A 176 9.76 13.68 2.05
CA LYS A 176 11.20 13.49 2.01
C LYS A 176 11.57 12.01 1.81
N LEU A 177 10.95 11.09 2.55
CA LEU A 177 11.13 9.65 2.36
C LEU A 177 10.85 9.22 0.92
N TRP A 178 9.76 9.73 0.34
CA TRP A 178 9.41 9.43 -1.04
C TRP A 178 10.46 9.97 -2.03
N GLU A 179 10.90 11.21 -1.87
CA GLU A 179 11.96 11.82 -2.69
C GLU A 179 13.27 11.01 -2.60
N ASP A 180 13.67 10.59 -1.41
CA ASP A 180 14.88 9.81 -1.20
C ASP A 180 14.79 8.45 -1.94
N VAL A 181 13.66 7.76 -1.79
CA VAL A 181 13.41 6.45 -2.42
C VAL A 181 13.26 6.56 -3.94
N LYS A 182 12.60 7.59 -4.44
CA LYS A 182 12.38 7.82 -5.88
C LYS A 182 13.69 8.05 -6.64
N ASN A 183 14.68 8.64 -5.98
CA ASN A 183 15.96 9.00 -6.58
C ASN A 183 17.05 7.92 -6.41
N GLU A 184 16.74 6.82 -5.69
CA GLU A 184 17.65 5.69 -5.50
C GLU A 184 17.82 4.91 -6.81
N LYS A 185 19.07 4.61 -7.18
CA LYS A 185 19.44 3.94 -8.44
C LYS A 185 19.73 2.45 -8.30
#